data_AF-A0A0L6V081-F1
#
_entry.id   AF-A0A0L6V081-F1
#
_cell.length_a   1.000
_cell.length_b   1.000
_cell.length_c   1.000
_cell.angle_alpha   90.00
_cell.angle_beta   90.00
_cell.angle_gamma   90.00
#
_symmetry.space_group_name_H-M   'P 1'
#
loop_
_entity.id
_entity.type
_entity.pdbx_description
1 polymer ?
#
loop_
_entity_poly.entity_id
_entity_poly.type
_entity_poly.pdbx_seq_one_letter_code
_entity_poly.pdbx_strand_id
1 'polypeptide(L)'
;MSNNQVLPITCSTTFRLFYPKQKSKKSVWKSIMSRKAFKIIFKPGTTTFSDFQQLVASKCDGEFTSAGRLILDAIETGTPPIDWSVYLLRSPSRPEFTKAANYLLCDVASFDKWIDSATSLGKDN
;
A
#
# COMPACT_ATOMS: atom_id res chain seq x y z
N MET A 1 3.90 35.38 -0.21
CA MET A 1 4.12 34.02 0.33
C MET A 1 3.28 33.07 -0.51
N SER A 2 3.89 32.27 -1.38
CA SER A 2 3.17 31.30 -2.21
C SER A 2 2.75 30.13 -1.33
N ASN A 3 1.44 29.93 -1.18
CA ASN A 3 0.86 28.77 -0.50
C ASN A 3 1.04 27.56 -1.43
N ASN A 4 2.16 26.88 -1.31
CA ASN A 4 2.47 25.69 -2.11
C ASN A 4 1.62 24.53 -1.58
N GLN A 5 0.33 24.51 -1.93
CA GLN A 5 -0.59 23.42 -1.60
C GLN A 5 -0.13 22.17 -2.36
N VAL A 6 0.49 21.23 -1.65
CA VAL A 6 0.87 19.95 -2.25
C VAL A 6 -0.41 19.19 -2.58
N LEU A 7 -0.60 18.84 -3.86
CA LEU A 7 -1.79 18.14 -4.30
C LEU A 7 -1.87 16.72 -3.68
N PRO A 8 -3.08 16.24 -3.30
CA PRO A 8 -3.24 14.88 -2.81
C PRO A 8 -2.80 13.84 -3.85
N ILE A 9 -2.11 12.80 -3.39
CA ILE A 9 -1.78 11.64 -4.23
C ILE A 9 -2.96 10.69 -4.22
N THR A 10 -3.37 10.24 -5.40
CA THR A 10 -4.34 9.15 -5.57
C THR A 10 -3.63 7.88 -5.99
N CYS A 11 -3.60 6.88 -5.12
CA CYS A 11 -3.10 5.54 -5.42
C CYS A 11 -4.24 4.59 -5.75
N SER A 12 -4.02 3.77 -6.78
CA SER A 12 -4.86 2.61 -7.05
C SER A 12 -4.29 1.42 -6.30
N THR A 13 -5.09 0.82 -5.42
CA THR A 13 -4.68 -0.24 -4.50
C THR A 13 -5.50 -1.49 -4.76
N THR A 14 -4.84 -2.64 -4.62
CA THR A 14 -5.47 -3.97 -4.52
C THR A 14 -4.85 -4.67 -3.32
N PHE A 15 -5.57 -5.62 -2.72
CA PHE A 15 -4.99 -6.47 -1.68
C PHE A 15 -5.11 -7.94 -2.06
N ARG A 16 -4.18 -8.75 -1.55
CA ARG A 16 -4.23 -10.20 -1.60
C ARG A 16 -3.84 -10.75 -0.24
N LEU A 17 -4.80 -11.35 0.46
CA LEU A 17 -4.61 -12.02 1.74
C LEU A 17 -4.43 -13.51 1.51
N PHE A 18 -3.36 -14.10 2.04
CA PHE A 18 -3.16 -15.54 2.06
C PHE A 18 -3.51 -16.10 3.44
N TYR A 19 -4.23 -17.21 3.49
CA TYR A 19 -4.58 -17.88 4.74
C TYR A 19 -4.50 -19.41 4.58
N PRO A 20 -4.04 -20.13 5.62
CA PRO A 20 -4.08 -21.58 5.62
C PRO A 20 -5.53 -22.04 5.80
N LYS A 21 -6.02 -22.86 4.87
CA LYS A 21 -7.28 -23.59 5.05
C LYS A 21 -6.96 -25.04 5.32
N GLN A 22 -7.28 -25.51 6.52
CA GLN A 22 -7.26 -26.94 6.80
C GLN A 22 -8.35 -27.63 5.97
N LYS A 23 -7.93 -28.57 5.13
CA LYS A 23 -8.79 -29.56 4.48
C LYS A 23 -8.11 -30.91 4.67
N SER A 24 -8.70 -31.76 5.51
CA SER A 24 -8.12 -33.04 5.94
C SER A 24 -6.66 -32.91 6.43
N LYS A 25 -5.87 -33.99 6.42
CA LYS A 25 -4.50 -34.06 6.99
C LYS A 25 -3.45 -33.14 6.30
N LYS A 26 -3.85 -32.16 5.48
CA LYS A 26 -2.95 -31.21 4.79
C LYS A 26 -3.47 -29.77 4.92
N SER A 27 -2.54 -28.84 5.13
CA SER A 27 -2.82 -27.40 5.06
C SER A 27 -2.74 -26.95 3.60
N VAL A 28 -3.83 -26.38 3.07
CA VAL A 28 -3.86 -25.79 1.73
C VAL A 28 -3.93 -24.28 1.89
N TRP A 29 -2.95 -23.55 1.37
CA TRP A 29 -2.98 -22.09 1.32
C TRP A 29 -4.05 -21.62 0.33
N LYS A 30 -4.90 -20.71 0.78
CA LYS A 30 -5.86 -20.00 -0.07
C LYS A 30 -5.52 -18.53 -0.11
N SER A 31 -5.93 -17.86 -1.19
CA SER A 31 -5.90 -16.41 -1.27
C SER A 31 -7.30 -15.83 -1.39
N ILE A 32 -7.50 -14.67 -0.76
CA ILE A 32 -8.60 -13.75 -1.01
C ILE A 32 -7.96 -12.50 -1.62
N MET A 33 -8.58 -11.96 -2.66
CA MET A 33 -8.14 -10.73 -3.29
C MET A 33 -9.27 -9.72 -3.34
N SER A 34 -8.91 -8.43 -3.33
CA SER A 34 -9.85 -7.36 -3.65
C SER A 34 -10.51 -7.63 -5.01
N ARG A 35 -11.83 -7.53 -5.09
CA ARG A 35 -12.58 -7.81 -6.33
C ARG A 35 -12.24 -6.81 -7.44
N LYS A 36 -11.93 -5.57 -7.05
CA LYS A 36 -11.51 -4.49 -7.94
C LYS A 36 -10.42 -3.67 -7.25
N ALA A 37 -9.64 -2.95 -8.05
CA ALA A 37 -8.77 -1.92 -7.50
C ALA A 37 -9.61 -0.78 -6.94
N PHE A 38 -9.22 -0.26 -5.78
CA PHE A 38 -9.87 0.87 -5.11
C PHE A 38 -8.87 1.99 -4.88
N LYS A 39 -9.37 3.20 -4.66
CA LYS A 39 -8.52 4.39 -4.54
C LYS A 39 -8.23 4.71 -3.08
N ILE A 40 -6.97 5.00 -2.82
CA ILE A 40 -6.48 5.59 -1.58
C ILE A 40 -6.00 7.01 -1.89
N ILE A 41 -6.44 7.98 -1.10
CA ILE A 41 -6.09 9.39 -1.28
C ILE A 41 -5.44 9.86 0.01
N PHE A 42 -4.25 10.43 -0.10
CA PHE A 42 -3.50 10.95 1.05
C PHE A 42 -2.67 12.17 0.64
N LYS A 43 -2.17 12.91 1.63
CA LYS A 43 -1.47 14.17 1.41
C LYS A 43 0.03 13.98 1.67
N PRO A 44 0.87 14.02 0.62
CA PRO A 44 2.34 13.92 0.79
C PRO A 44 2.85 15.03 1.73
N GLY A 45 3.86 14.71 2.54
CA GLY A 45 4.43 15.61 3.54
C GLY A 45 3.62 15.78 4.83
N THR A 46 2.40 15.23 4.90
CA THR A 46 1.58 15.22 6.15
C THR A 46 1.16 13.81 6.57
N THR A 47 0.97 12.91 5.61
CA THR A 47 0.68 11.50 5.89
C THR A 47 1.97 10.77 6.23
N THR A 48 2.07 10.26 7.47
CA THR A 48 3.18 9.39 7.87
C THR A 48 3.02 7.98 7.30
N PHE A 49 4.06 7.15 7.38
CA PHE A 49 3.97 5.76 6.95
C PHE A 49 2.91 4.99 7.76
N SER A 50 2.82 5.22 9.08
CA SER A 50 1.79 4.63 9.94
C SER A 50 0.38 5.08 9.52
N ASP A 51 0.18 6.38 9.25
CA ASP A 51 -1.13 6.88 8.78
C ASP A 51 -1.52 6.24 7.46
N PHE A 52 -0.56 6.07 6.55
CA PHE A 52 -0.77 5.39 5.28
C PHE A 52 -1.19 3.92 5.50
N GLN A 53 -0.51 3.18 6.36
CA GLN A 53 -0.85 1.79 6.66
C GLN A 53 -2.26 1.67 7.29
N GLN A 54 -2.61 2.55 8.22
CA GLN A 54 -3.95 2.61 8.81
C GLN A 54 -5.02 2.95 7.77
N LEU A 55 -4.72 3.87 6.85
CA LEU A 55 -5.62 4.23 5.76
C LEU A 55 -5.85 3.04 4.81
N VAL A 56 -4.81 2.29 4.48
CA VAL A 56 -4.94 1.06 3.68
C VAL A 56 -5.79 0.04 4.42
N ALA A 57 -5.54 -0.19 5.71
CA ALA A 57 -6.32 -1.13 6.52
C ALA A 57 -7.80 -0.77 6.55
N SER A 58 -8.13 0.50 6.80
CA SER A 58 -9.50 1.01 6.79
C SER A 58 -10.20 0.80 5.44
N LYS A 59 -9.51 1.07 4.34
CA LYS A 59 -10.07 0.85 2.99
C LYS A 59 -10.26 -0.63 2.66
N CYS A 60 -9.32 -1.48 3.06
CA CYS A 60 -9.44 -2.94 2.90
C CYS A 60 -10.64 -3.50 3.67
N ASP A 61 -10.93 -2.99 4.87
CA ASP A 61 -12.07 -3.47 5.67
C ASP A 61 -13.42 -3.19 5.01
N GLY A 62 -13.54 -2.05 4.32
CA GLY A 62 -14.72 -1.71 3.53
C GLY A 62 -14.95 -2.65 2.33
N GLU A 63 -13.89 -3.22 1.77
CA GLU A 63 -13.96 -4.17 0.65
C GLU A 63 -14.11 -5.62 1.11
N PHE A 64 -13.55 -5.97 2.28
CA PHE A 64 -13.66 -7.29 2.89
C PHE A 64 -13.69 -7.17 4.42
N THR A 65 -14.84 -7.51 4.99
CA THR A 65 -15.05 -7.45 6.44
C THR A 65 -13.95 -8.18 7.20
N SER A 66 -13.35 -7.51 8.18
CA SER A 66 -12.23 -7.97 9.01
C SER A 66 -10.85 -7.90 8.36
N ALA A 67 -10.72 -7.53 7.07
CA ALA A 67 -9.40 -7.35 6.47
C ALA A 67 -8.62 -6.22 7.14
N GLY A 68 -9.29 -5.13 7.53
CA GLY A 68 -8.62 -4.02 8.22
C GLY A 68 -8.08 -4.48 9.56
N ARG A 69 -8.88 -5.23 10.34
CA ARG A 69 -8.44 -5.79 11.61
C ARG A 69 -7.23 -6.70 11.44
N LEU A 70 -7.24 -7.60 10.47
CA LEU A 70 -6.09 -8.49 10.21
C LEU A 70 -4.82 -7.73 9.86
N ILE A 71 -4.92 -6.65 9.08
CA ILE A 71 -3.78 -5.79 8.74
C ILE A 71 -3.27 -5.06 9.98
N LEU A 72 -4.16 -4.47 10.79
CA LEU A 72 -3.78 -3.76 12.01
C LEU A 72 -3.13 -4.68 13.04
N ASP A 73 -3.72 -5.87 13.28
CA ASP A 73 -3.17 -6.87 14.20
C ASP A 73 -1.76 -7.30 13.74
N ALA A 74 -1.55 -7.48 12.43
CA ALA A 74 -0.25 -7.84 11.87
C ALA A 74 0.79 -6.70 11.95
N ILE A 75 0.36 -5.44 11.85
CA ILE A 75 1.24 -4.28 12.09
C ILE A 75 1.64 -4.23 13.57
N GLU A 76 0.68 -4.36 14.49
CA GLU A 76 0.90 -4.26 15.93
C GLU A 76 1.79 -5.38 16.47
N THR A 77 1.53 -6.62 16.03
CA THR A 77 2.26 -7.80 16.50
C THR A 77 3.52 -8.10 15.67
N GLY A 78 3.66 -7.45 14.51
CA GLY A 78 4.66 -7.80 13.49
C GLY A 78 4.44 -9.17 12.83
N THR A 79 3.31 -9.86 13.11
CA THR A 79 3.05 -11.23 12.66
C THR A 79 1.60 -11.43 12.20
N PRO A 80 1.37 -12.03 11.01
CA PRO A 80 2.37 -12.37 10.00
C PRO A 80 2.99 -11.09 9.38
N PRO A 81 4.22 -11.17 8.85
CA PRO A 81 4.81 -10.04 8.14
C PRO A 81 3.96 -9.61 6.95
N ILE A 82 3.90 -8.30 6.71
CA ILE A 82 3.16 -7.70 5.60
C ILE A 82 4.15 -7.12 4.59
N ASP A 83 4.07 -7.58 3.34
CA ASP A 83 4.82 -7.01 2.23
C ASP A 83 4.02 -5.90 1.55
N TRP A 84 4.44 -4.66 1.74
CA TRP A 84 3.82 -3.47 1.16
C TRP A 84 4.47 -3.11 -0.19
N SER A 85 4.00 -3.72 -1.28
CA SER A 85 4.53 -3.45 -2.63
C SER A 85 3.88 -2.23 -3.29
N VAL A 86 4.69 -1.36 -3.88
CA VAL A 86 4.24 -0.15 -4.60
C VAL A 86 4.90 0.00 -5.97
N TYR A 87 4.23 0.74 -6.86
CA TYR A 87 4.76 1.11 -8.17
C TYR A 87 4.18 2.45 -8.63
N LEU A 88 4.91 3.14 -9.52
CA LEU A 88 4.48 4.35 -10.20
C LEU A 88 4.13 4.01 -11.65
N LEU A 89 2.92 4.38 -12.08
CA LEU A 89 2.51 4.21 -13.47
C LEU A 89 3.21 5.24 -14.35
N ARG A 90 3.70 4.81 -15.52
CA ARG A 90 4.26 5.69 -16.58
C ARG A 90 5.37 6.62 -16.08
N SER A 91 6.33 6.07 -15.34
CA SER A 91 7.52 6.80 -14.88
C SER A 91 8.81 6.20 -15.47
N PRO A 92 9.13 6.43 -16.76
CA PRO A 92 10.33 5.87 -17.39
C PRO A 92 11.62 6.30 -16.71
N SER A 93 11.64 7.51 -16.13
CA SER A 93 12.77 8.08 -15.40
C SER A 93 13.00 7.47 -14.01
N ARG A 94 12.12 6.56 -13.54
CA ARG A 94 12.23 5.91 -12.22
C ARG A 94 12.05 4.39 -12.33
N PRO A 95 13.04 3.67 -12.89
CA PRO A 95 12.92 2.24 -13.13
C PRO A 95 12.72 1.41 -11.86
N GLU A 96 13.15 1.92 -10.70
CA GLU A 96 12.99 1.27 -9.39
C GLU A 96 11.53 1.21 -8.91
N PHE A 97 10.65 2.06 -9.44
CA PHE A 97 9.22 2.05 -9.10
C PHE A 97 8.35 1.43 -10.19
N THR A 98 8.93 0.61 -11.07
CA THR A 98 8.14 -0.18 -12.02
C THR A 98 7.44 -1.34 -11.31
N LYS A 99 6.32 -1.83 -11.89
CA LYS A 99 5.64 -3.01 -11.35
C LYS A 99 6.55 -4.24 -11.29
N ALA A 100 7.50 -4.36 -12.22
CA ALA A 100 8.46 -5.47 -12.26
C ALA A 100 9.54 -5.37 -11.17
N ALA A 101 9.88 -4.16 -10.73
CA ALA A 101 10.85 -3.95 -9.66
C ALA A 101 10.34 -4.38 -8.28
N ASN A 102 9.02 -4.49 -8.10
CA ASN A 102 8.37 -4.92 -6.86
C ASN A 102 8.92 -4.20 -5.61
N TYR A 103 8.99 -2.86 -5.68
CA TYR A 103 9.53 -2.04 -4.60
C TYR A 103 8.71 -2.20 -3.32
N LEU A 104 9.38 -2.51 -2.21
CA LEU A 104 8.75 -2.76 -0.91
C LEU A 104 8.90 -1.55 0.02
N LEU A 105 7.82 -1.22 0.72
CA LEU A 105 7.80 -0.27 1.83
C LEU A 105 8.02 -1.03 3.13
N CYS A 106 9.29 -1.21 3.50
CA CYS A 106 9.67 -1.92 4.73
C CYS A 106 9.88 -1.00 5.93
N ASP A 107 10.02 0.31 5.69
CA ASP A 107 10.31 1.31 6.70
C ASP A 107 9.86 2.72 6.25
N VAL A 108 10.08 3.71 7.12
CA VAL A 108 9.76 5.11 6.84
C VAL A 108 10.60 5.65 5.67
N ALA A 109 11.87 5.26 5.55
CA ALA A 109 12.76 5.77 4.52
C ALA A 109 12.36 5.33 3.10
N SER A 110 11.97 4.07 2.93
CA SER A 110 11.45 3.54 1.67
C SER A 110 10.11 4.18 1.29
N PHE A 111 9.24 4.45 2.28
CA PHE A 111 8.01 5.20 2.08
C PHE A 111 8.25 6.64 1.63
N ASP A 112 9.12 7.38 2.33
CA ASP A 112 9.44 8.76 2.01
C ASP A 112 10.05 8.87 0.59
N LYS A 113 11.00 7.98 0.26
CA LYS A 113 11.60 7.92 -1.09
C LYS A 113 10.55 7.73 -2.18
N TRP A 114 9.58 6.84 -1.95
CA TRP A 114 8.51 6.58 -2.91
C TRP A 114 7.55 7.77 -3.01
N ILE A 115 7.16 8.39 -1.90
CA ILE A 115 6.26 9.56 -1.89
C ILE A 115 6.89 10.77 -2.57
N ASP A 116 8.15 11.05 -2.29
CA ASP A 116 8.87 12.16 -2.94
C ASP A 116 8.94 11.96 -4.44
N SER A 117 9.12 10.70 -4.84
CA SER A 117 9.14 10.30 -6.24
C SER A 117 7.79 10.45 -6.93
N ALA A 118 6.71 10.05 -6.26
CA ALA A 118 5.35 10.23 -6.74
C ALA A 118 4.99 11.72 -6.87
N THR A 119 5.41 12.54 -5.90
CA THR A 119 5.10 13.97 -5.85
C THR A 119 5.83 14.77 -6.92
N SER A 120 7.09 14.42 -7.22
CA SER A 120 7.86 15.07 -8.29
C SER A 120 7.33 14.71 -9.68
N LEU A 121 6.88 13.47 -9.91
CA LEU A 121 6.23 13.09 -11.17
C LEU A 121 4.96 13.92 -11.46
N GLY A 122 4.21 14.31 -10.41
CA GLY A 122 3.03 15.15 -10.54
C GLY A 122 3.34 16.63 -10.89
N LYS A 123 4.58 17.08 -10.72
CA LYS A 123 5.04 18.42 -11.11
C LYS A 123 5.59 18.47 -12.53
N ASP A 124 5.98 17.32 -13.07
CA ASP A 124 6.60 17.17 -14.40
C ASP A 124 5.57 16.94 -15.54
N ASN A 125 4.26 16.99 -15.23
CA ASN A 125 3.18 16.89 -16.22
C ASN A 125 2.45 18.21 -16.44
#